data_AF-A0A1F5S9A4-F1
#
_entry.id   AF-A0A1F5S9A4-F1
#
_cell.length_a   1.000
_cell.length_b   1.000
_cell.length_c   1.000
_cell.angle_alpha   90.00
_cell.angle_beta   90.00
_cell.angle_gamma   90.00
#
_symmetry.space_group_name_H-M   'P 1'
#
loop_
_entity.id
_entity.type
_entity.pdbx_description
1 polymer ?
#
loop_
_entity_poly.entity_id
_entity_poly.type
_entity_poly.pdbx_seq_one_letter_code
_entity_poly.pdbx_strand_id
1 'polypeptide(L)'
;MFEIFTGNITLQQIFKENRPAFFAKHKSKIRPTIIKEVEKIMNCGDKDKMGYHLYVCPNCGEEKFVAHTCKSRFCNSCGKVATDKWIVNTYSSFLNVPYHHIVFNPPSELWCLFRV
;
A
#
# COMPACT_ATOMS: atom_id res chain seq x y z
N MET A 1 -2.99 -20.02 6.69
CA MET A 1 -1.66 -19.83 7.28
C MET A 1 -1.33 -18.35 7.22
N PHE A 2 -1.91 -17.57 8.12
CA PHE A 2 -1.60 -16.15 8.28
C PHE A 2 -0.55 -16.07 9.38
N GLU A 3 0.72 -16.01 9.00
CA GLU A 3 1.74 -15.52 9.93
C GLU A 3 1.50 -14.02 10.07
N ILE A 4 0.61 -13.66 11.00
CA ILE A 4 0.51 -12.30 11.50
C ILE A 4 1.83 -12.08 12.23
N PHE A 5 2.70 -11.26 11.64
CA PHE A 5 3.93 -10.80 12.26
C PHE A 5 3.60 -10.23 13.66
N THR A 6 3.86 -10.99 14.72
CA THR A 6 3.59 -10.64 16.12
C THR A 6 4.67 -9.71 16.68
N GLY A 7 4.96 -8.63 15.96
CA GLY A 7 5.89 -7.59 16.40
C GLY A 7 5.45 -6.23 15.84
N ASN A 8 5.57 -5.17 16.65
CA ASN A 8 5.28 -3.78 16.27
C ASN A 8 6.31 -3.21 15.27
N ILE A 9 6.76 -4.00 14.29
CA ILE A 9 7.71 -3.56 13.28
C ILE A 9 6.91 -2.97 12.12
N THR A 10 7.09 -1.67 11.90
CA THR A 10 6.45 -0.98 10.78
C THR A 10 7.29 -1.08 9.52
N LEU A 11 6.64 -1.02 8.35
CA LEU A 11 7.35 -0.97 7.07
C LEU A 11 8.29 0.25 6.97
N GLN A 12 7.93 1.36 7.63
CA GLN A 12 8.78 2.55 7.75
C GLN A 12 10.07 2.25 8.51
N GLN A 13 9.99 1.48 9.60
CA GLN A 13 11.18 1.09 10.37
C GLN A 13 12.12 0.20 9.54
N ILE A 14 11.57 -0.81 8.84
CA ILE A 14 12.35 -1.69 7.96
C ILE A 14 13.10 -0.88 6.91
N PHE A 15 12.42 0.06 6.25
CA PHE A 15 13.07 0.92 5.27
C PHE A 15 14.10 1.86 5.89
N LYS A 16 13.82 2.42 7.08
CA LYS A 16 14.78 3.31 7.77
C LYS A 16 16.11 2.59 8.06
N GLU A 17 16.04 1.34 8.48
CA GLU A 17 17.21 0.54 8.85
C GLU A 17 17.96 -0.01 7.62
N ASN A 18 17.25 -0.46 6.58
CA ASN A 18 17.84 -1.26 5.49
C ASN A 18 18.02 -0.49 4.17
N ARG A 19 17.27 0.60 3.93
CA ARG A 19 17.30 1.34 2.65
C ARG A 19 18.69 1.84 2.26
N PRO A 20 19.52 2.42 3.16
CA PRO A 20 20.81 3.00 2.75
C PRO A 20 21.76 1.96 2.14
N ALA A 21 21.94 0.82 2.84
CA ALA A 21 22.80 -0.26 2.36
C ALA A 21 22.28 -0.89 1.06
N PHE A 22 20.95 -1.09 0.97
CA PHE A 22 20.32 -1.65 -0.22
C PHE A 22 20.47 -0.72 -1.44
N PHE A 23 20.23 0.58 -1.28
CA PHE A 23 20.37 1.57 -2.36
C PHE A 23 21.82 1.76 -2.80
N ALA A 24 22.79 1.70 -1.88
CA ALA A 24 24.21 1.74 -2.24
C ALA A 24 24.61 0.54 -3.12
N LYS A 25 24.14 -0.67 -2.77
CA LYS A 25 24.48 -1.91 -3.49
C LYS A 25 23.78 -2.06 -4.84
N HIS A 26 22.57 -1.51 -5.00
CA HIS A 26 21.70 -1.80 -6.14
C HIS A 26 21.29 -0.57 -6.97
N LYS A 27 21.97 0.57 -6.82
CA LYS A 27 21.61 1.87 -7.42
C LYS A 27 21.21 1.80 -8.91
N SER A 28 21.93 1.05 -9.74
CA SER A 28 21.67 0.94 -11.18
C SER A 28 20.45 0.09 -11.56
N LYS A 29 19.94 -0.74 -10.65
CA LYS A 29 18.82 -1.67 -10.89
C LYS A 29 17.48 -1.14 -10.36
N ILE A 30 17.49 -0.01 -9.66
CA ILE A 30 16.30 0.52 -8.99
C ILE A 30 15.61 1.52 -9.90
N ARG A 31 14.36 1.22 -10.26
CA ARG A 31 13.53 2.11 -11.08
C ARG A 31 13.13 3.36 -10.28
N PRO A 32 13.03 4.55 -10.91
CA PRO A 32 12.60 5.77 -10.22
C PRO A 32 11.26 5.65 -9.48
N THR A 33 10.32 4.87 -10.03
CA THR A 33 9.02 4.59 -9.40
C THR A 33 9.16 3.94 -8.03
N ILE A 34 10.15 3.04 -7.85
CA ILE A 34 10.39 2.37 -6.57
C ILE A 34 10.87 3.39 -5.53
N ILE A 35 11.78 4.29 -5.92
CA ILE A 35 12.29 5.35 -5.03
C ILE A 35 11.12 6.24 -4.56
N LYS A 36 10.28 6.70 -5.50
CA LYS A 36 9.11 7.53 -5.21
C LYS A 36 8.13 6.82 -4.27
N GLU A 37 7.86 5.54 -4.48
CA GLU A 37 6.94 4.78 -3.62
C GLU A 37 7.52 4.54 -2.22
N VAL A 38 8.81 4.24 -2.10
CA VAL A 38 9.48 4.11 -0.79
C VAL A 38 9.42 5.45 -0.04
N GLU A 39 9.62 6.58 -0.70
CA GLU A 39 9.53 7.89 -0.05
C GLU A 39 8.12 8.22 0.43
N LYS A 40 7.08 7.90 -0.35
CA LYS A 40 5.69 8.00 0.10
C LYS A 40 5.44 7.18 1.36
N ILE A 41 5.95 5.95 1.42
CA ILE A 41 5.81 5.09 2.61
C ILE A 41 6.51 5.73 3.81
N MET A 42 7.75 6.22 3.64
CA MET A 42 8.53 6.87 4.69
C MET A 42 7.85 8.11 5.27
N ASN A 43 7.09 8.85 4.47
CA ASN A 43 6.38 10.06 4.91
C ASN A 43 4.95 9.79 5.37
N CYS A 44 4.43 8.56 5.25
CA CYS A 44 3.04 8.27 5.57
C CYS A 44 2.69 8.57 7.03
N GLY A 45 1.68 9.40 7.27
CA GLY A 45 1.24 9.77 8.62
C GLY A 45 2.13 10.80 9.31
N ASP A 46 3.16 11.31 8.63
CA ASP A 46 3.98 12.43 9.11
C ASP A 46 3.20 13.73 8.89
N LYS A 47 2.80 14.37 9.99
CA LYS A 47 1.98 15.58 10.01
C LYS A 47 2.59 16.72 9.19
N ASP A 48 3.90 16.89 9.27
CA ASP A 48 4.59 18.04 8.70
C ASP A 48 4.88 17.83 7.21
N LYS A 49 5.03 16.59 6.78
CA LYS A 49 5.30 16.25 5.36
C LYS A 49 4.05 15.97 4.54
N MET A 50 3.00 15.44 5.17
CA MET A 50 1.77 15.04 4.49
C MET A 50 0.63 16.05 4.67
N GLY A 51 0.74 16.95 5.64
CA GLY A 51 -0.38 17.77 6.09
C GLY A 51 -1.33 17.00 7.01
N TYR A 52 -2.34 17.71 7.50
CA TYR A 52 -3.29 17.18 8.48
C TYR A 52 -4.61 17.95 8.50
N HIS A 53 -5.63 17.31 9.08
CA HIS A 53 -6.83 18.00 9.54
C HIS A 53 -6.76 18.18 11.06
N LEU A 54 -7.15 19.36 11.53
CA LEU A 54 -7.40 19.65 12.94
C LEU A 54 -8.90 19.58 13.19
N TYR A 55 -9.31 18.71 14.10
CA TYR A 55 -10.67 18.63 14.59
C TYR A 55 -10.71 19.27 15.98
N VAL A 56 -11.65 20.18 16.21
CA VAL A 56 -11.83 20.84 17.50
C VAL A 56 -13.23 20.53 18.00
N CYS A 57 -13.34 20.03 19.24
CA CYS A 57 -14.64 19.80 19.86
C CYS A 57 -15.25 21.15 20.29
N PRO A 58 -16.45 21.52 19.82
CA PRO A 58 -17.05 22.81 20.17
C PRO A 58 -17.49 22.90 21.64
N ASN A 59 -17.63 21.77 22.35
CA ASN A 59 -18.11 21.73 23.73
C ASN A 59 -17.00 21.79 24.79
N CYS A 60 -15.86 21.11 24.54
CA CYS A 60 -14.73 21.06 25.48
C CYS A 60 -13.44 21.70 24.95
N GLY A 61 -13.40 22.12 23.68
CA GLY A 61 -12.22 22.70 23.05
C GLY A 61 -11.10 21.71 22.72
N GLU A 62 -11.30 20.40 22.93
CA GLU A 62 -10.27 19.39 22.67
C GLU A 62 -9.89 19.34 21.18
N GLU A 63 -8.58 19.37 20.93
CA GLU A 63 -7.98 19.37 19.61
C GLU A 63 -7.43 18.00 19.23
N LYS A 64 -7.80 17.52 18.04
CA LYS A 64 -7.29 16.27 17.48
C LYS A 64 -6.71 16.47 16.09
N PHE A 65 -5.41 16.23 15.98
CA PHE A 65 -4.69 16.24 14.71
C PHE A 65 -4.79 14.88 14.03
N VAL A 66 -5.22 14.88 12.77
CA VAL A 66 -5.29 13.69 11.92
C VAL A 66 -4.41 13.91 10.70
N ALA A 67 -3.21 13.31 10.73
CA ALA A 67 -2.25 13.38 9.63
C ALA A 67 -2.76 12.66 8.39
N HIS A 68 -2.45 13.19 7.21
CA HIS A 68 -2.78 12.56 5.94
C HIS A 68 -1.90 11.33 5.70
N THR A 69 -2.47 10.34 5.01
CA THR A 69 -1.82 9.07 4.70
C THR A 69 -1.36 9.04 3.24
N CYS A 70 -0.32 8.26 2.92
CA CYS A 70 0.32 8.32 1.61
C CYS A 70 -0.48 7.69 0.46
N LYS A 71 -1.54 6.92 0.77
CA LYS A 71 -2.41 6.21 -0.18
C LYS A 71 -1.67 5.29 -1.17
N SER A 72 -0.42 4.94 -0.88
CA SER A 72 0.34 3.97 -1.68
C SER A 72 -0.23 2.57 -1.47
N ARG A 73 -0.36 1.82 -2.57
CA ARG A 73 -0.71 0.39 -2.57
C ARG A 73 0.33 -0.49 -1.87
N PHE A 74 1.58 -0.01 -1.76
CA PHE A 74 2.69 -0.73 -1.15
C PHE A 74 2.84 -0.43 0.36
N CYS A 75 2.13 0.57 0.86
CA CYS A 75 2.09 0.86 2.29
C CYS A 75 1.10 -0.09 2.97
N ASN A 76 1.53 -0.90 3.94
CA ASN A 76 0.63 -1.87 4.60
C ASN A 76 -0.59 -1.21 5.26
N SER A 77 -0.43 -0.04 5.89
CA SER A 77 -1.54 0.67 6.54
C SER A 77 -2.51 1.32 5.55
N CYS A 78 -2.04 1.73 4.36
CA CYS A 78 -2.89 2.37 3.35
C CYS A 78 -3.47 1.35 2.36
N GLY A 79 -2.61 0.50 1.80
CA GLY A 79 -2.93 -0.50 0.79
C GLY A 79 -3.93 -1.51 1.31
N LYS A 80 -3.78 -2.01 2.55
CA LYS A 80 -4.75 -2.95 3.14
C LYS A 80 -6.15 -2.34 3.22
N VAL A 81 -6.26 -1.11 3.73
CA VAL A 81 -7.55 -0.41 3.84
C VAL A 81 -8.17 -0.17 2.46
N ALA A 82 -7.36 0.19 1.47
CA ALA A 82 -7.83 0.37 0.09
C ALA A 82 -8.33 -0.96 -0.50
N THR A 83 -7.59 -2.04 -0.30
CA THR A 83 -7.98 -3.39 -0.74
C THR A 83 -9.27 -3.84 -0.07
N ASP A 84 -9.44 -3.63 1.23
CA ASP A 84 -10.67 -4.03 1.95
C ASP A 84 -11.89 -3.28 1.43
N LYS A 85 -11.77 -1.97 1.20
CA LYS A 85 -12.83 -1.17 0.57
C LYS A 85 -13.15 -1.66 -0.83
N TRP A 86 -12.11 -1.96 -1.62
CA TRP A 86 -12.29 -2.51 -2.97
C TRP A 86 -13.01 -3.86 -2.93
N ILE A 87 -12.64 -4.76 -2.01
CA ILE A 87 -13.30 -6.05 -1.82
C ILE A 87 -14.79 -5.82 -1.56
N VAL A 88 -15.16 -5.01 -0.56
CA VAL A 88 -16.57 -4.75 -0.22
C VAL A 88 -17.36 -4.22 -1.41
N ASN A 89 -16.82 -3.22 -2.12
CA ASN A 89 -17.48 -2.62 -3.28
C ASN A 89 -17.59 -3.58 -4.48
N THR A 90 -16.61 -4.47 -4.63
CA THR A 90 -16.64 -5.46 -5.71
C THR A 90 -17.68 -6.54 -5.38
N TYR A 91 -17.70 -7.02 -4.13
CA TYR A 91 -18.70 -7.98 -3.64
C TYR A 91 -20.13 -7.46 -3.78
N SER A 92 -20.40 -6.18 -3.56
CA SER A 92 -21.74 -5.61 -3.77
C SER A 92 -22.20 -5.62 -5.23
N SER A 93 -21.27 -5.78 -6.19
CA SER A 93 -21.58 -5.82 -7.62
C SER A 93 -21.75 -7.25 -8.15
N PHE A 94 -21.37 -8.27 -7.36
CA PHE A 94 -21.54 -9.68 -7.74
C PHE A 94 -22.97 -10.15 -7.50
N LEU A 95 -23.47 -11.02 -8.39
CA LEU A 95 -24.73 -11.72 -8.22
C LEU A 95 -24.56 -12.81 -7.16
N ASN A 96 -25.61 -13.12 -6.39
CA ASN A 96 -25.56 -14.21 -5.41
C ASN A 96 -25.73 -15.58 -6.08
N VAL A 97 -24.76 -15.98 -6.89
CA VAL A 97 -24.72 -17.26 -7.62
C VAL A 97 -23.34 -17.90 -7.50
N PRO A 98 -23.21 -19.23 -7.67
CA PRO A 98 -21.91 -19.87 -7.74
C PRO A 98 -21.09 -19.33 -8.92
N TYR A 99 -19.81 -19.01 -8.67
CA TYR A 99 -18.86 -18.57 -9.70
C TYR A 99 -17.86 -19.68 -10.01
N HIS A 100 -17.53 -19.84 -11.29
CA HIS A 100 -16.42 -20.69 -11.73
C HIS A 100 -15.21 -19.82 -12.11
N HIS A 101 -14.08 -20.05 -11.47
CA HIS A 101 -12.82 -19.42 -11.87
C HIS A 101 -12.25 -20.16 -13.08
N ILE A 102 -12.27 -19.50 -14.25
CA ILE A 102 -11.72 -20.05 -15.49
C ILE A 102 -10.35 -19.43 -15.71
N VAL A 103 -9.31 -20.26 -15.73
CA VAL A 103 -7.96 -19.83 -16.13
C VAL A 103 -7.79 -20.20 -17.59
N PHE A 104 -7.69 -19.19 -18.45
CA PHE A 104 -7.32 -19.38 -19.85
C PHE A 104 -5.80 -19.44 -19.96
N ASN A 105 -5.24 -20.63 -20.17
CA ASN A 105 -3.85 -20.77 -20.55
C ASN A 105 -3.77 -20.67 -22.09
N PRO A 106 -3.21 -19.58 -22.65
CA PRO A 106 -3.09 -19.47 -24.10
C PRO A 106 -2.18 -20.59 -24.64
N PRO A 107 -2.48 -21.14 -25.82
CA PRO A 107 -1.56 -22.03 -26.53
C PRO A 107 -0.15 -21.43 -26.60
N SER A 108 0.87 -22.28 -26.49
CA SER A 108 2.28 -21.87 -26.45
C SER A 108 2.69 -21.00 -27.64
N GLU A 109 2.06 -21.23 -28.79
CA GLU A 109 2.24 -20.51 -30.04
C GLU A 109 1.91 -19.01 -29.91
N LEU A 110 0.97 -18.66 -29.01
CA LEU A 110 0.53 -17.28 -28.80
C LEU A 110 1.36 -16.54 -27.75
N TRP A 111 2.28 -17.19 -27.04
CA TRP A 111 3.05 -16.55 -25.97
C TRP A 111 3.95 -15.41 -26.46
N CYS A 112 4.35 -15.43 -27.73
CA CYS A 112 5.12 -14.35 -28.34
C CYS A 112 4.35 -13.01 -28.34
N LEU A 113 3.02 -13.03 -28.37
CA LEU A 113 2.17 -11.83 -28.34
C LEU A 113 2.10 -11.16 -26.96
N PHE A 114 2.49 -11.85 -25.90
CA PHE A 114 2.32 -11.41 -24.50
C PHE A 114 3.65 -11.08 -23.80
N ARG A 115 4.78 -11.01 -24.51
CA ARG A 115 6.04 -10.53 -23.92
C ARG A 115 6.01 -9.02 -23.79
N VAL A 116 5.95 -8.53 -22.54
CA VAL A 116 6.12 -7.12 -22.14
C VAL A 116 7.58 -6.86 -21.77
#